data_AF-A0A949QZ49-F1
#
_entry.id   AF-A0A949QZ49-F1
#
_cell.length_a   1.000
_cell.length_b   1.000
_cell.length_c   1.000
_cell.angle_alpha   90.00
_cell.angle_beta   90.00
_cell.angle_gamma   90.00
#
_symmetry.space_group_name_H-M   'P 1'
#
loop_
_entity.id
_entity.type
_entity.pdbx_description
1 polymer ?
#
loop_
_entity_poly.entity_id
_entity_poly.type
_entity_poly.pdbx_seq_one_letter_code
_entity_poly.pdbx_strand_id
1 'polypeptide(L)'
;MTTINIAEAKSNFSELVSRTAAGERFVIQRRGRAVAALVNPVELERLERIASMAHRLAFALGQNAELLQLVEKREVHPAMAAFGLWRDEEFETLTDEIYANREIQSKPAVDL
;
A
#
# COMPACT_ATOMS: atom_id res chain seq x y z
N MET A 1 17.40 -2.87 2.77
CA MET A 1 16.89 -1.51 2.53
C MET A 1 17.20 -0.70 3.77
N THR A 2 18.11 0.26 3.65
CA THR A 2 18.73 0.96 4.78
C THR A 2 18.11 2.34 4.94
N THR A 3 17.83 2.76 6.17
CA THR A 3 17.22 4.06 6.44
C THR A 3 18.29 5.05 6.88
N ILE A 4 18.35 6.20 6.22
CA ILE A 4 19.30 7.27 6.51
C ILE A 4 18.56 8.60 6.68
N ASN A 5 19.13 9.51 7.46
CA ASN A 5 18.57 10.85 7.58
C ASN A 5 18.98 11.74 6.39
N ILE A 6 18.26 12.83 6.16
CA ILE A 6 18.52 13.74 5.05
C ILE A 6 19.88 14.45 5.14
N ALA A 7 20.43 14.64 6.34
CA ALA A 7 21.73 15.28 6.52
C ALA A 7 22.88 14.36 6.08
N GLU A 8 22.81 13.10 6.46
CA GLU A 8 23.72 12.03 6.05
C GLU A 8 23.64 11.80 4.54
N ALA A 9 22.42 11.77 3.98
CA ALA A 9 22.23 11.66 2.54
C ALA A 9 22.91 12.81 1.77
N LYS A 10 22.85 14.03 2.31
CA LYS A 10 23.48 15.21 1.69
C LYS A 10 25.01 15.16 1.80
N SER A 11 25.55 14.77 2.96
CA SER A 11 26.99 14.73 3.19
C SER A 11 27.69 13.61 2.41
N ASN A 12 27.02 12.48 2.21
CA ASN A 12 27.61 11.27 1.62
C ASN A 12 27.01 10.89 0.27
N PHE A 13 26.43 11.86 -0.46
CA PHE A 13 25.60 11.58 -1.65
C PHE A 13 26.34 10.75 -2.71
N SER A 14 27.58 11.10 -3.06
CA SER A 14 28.36 10.39 -4.08
C SER A 14 28.65 8.94 -3.70
N GLU A 15 28.94 8.66 -2.42
CA GLU A 15 29.13 7.30 -1.92
C GLU A 15 27.82 6.51 -2.01
N LEU A 16 26.71 7.10 -1.57
CA LEU A 16 25.39 6.48 -1.60
C LEU A 16 24.95 6.14 -3.02
N VAL A 17 25.25 7.01 -4.01
CA VAL A 17 25.00 6.73 -5.43
C VAL A 17 25.83 5.54 -5.90
N SER A 18 27.12 5.48 -5.55
CA SER A 18 28.01 4.38 -5.93
C SER A 18 27.53 3.04 -5.35
N ARG A 19 27.13 3.04 -4.08
CA ARG A 19 26.56 1.87 -3.39
C ARG A 19 25.21 1.47 -3.98
N THR A 20 24.38 2.45 -4.34
CA THR A 20 23.11 2.21 -5.00
C THR A 20 23.30 1.56 -6.37
N ALA A 21 24.28 2.03 -7.15
CA ALA A 21 24.64 1.42 -8.43
C ALA A 21 25.08 -0.05 -8.27
N ALA A 22 25.72 -0.40 -7.15
CA ALA A 22 26.05 -1.78 -6.78
C ALA A 22 24.85 -2.62 -6.28
N GLY A 23 23.65 -2.02 -6.16
CA GLY A 23 22.41 -2.70 -5.80
C GLY A 23 21.87 -2.38 -4.41
N GLU A 24 22.56 -1.57 -3.62
CA GLU A 24 22.02 -1.11 -2.34
C GLU A 24 20.81 -0.18 -2.52
N ARG A 25 19.97 -0.09 -1.48
CA ARG A 25 18.72 0.69 -1.50
C ARG A 25 18.58 1.45 -0.20
N PHE A 26 18.28 2.74 -0.33
CA PHE A 26 18.20 3.63 0.82
C PHE A 26 16.83 4.31 0.90
N VAL A 27 16.30 4.45 2.12
CA VAL A 27 15.19 5.35 2.44
C VAL A 27 15.77 6.58 3.10
N ILE A 28 15.46 7.75 2.54
CA ILE A 28 15.87 9.04 3.08
C ILE A 28 14.72 9.57 3.93
N GLN A 29 15.03 9.89 5.18
CA GLN A 29 14.08 10.46 6.13
C GLN A 29 14.39 11.91 6.49
N ARG A 30 13.34 12.70 6.67
CA ARG A 30 13.40 14.04 7.26
C ARG A 30 12.53 14.08 8.51
N ARG A 31 13.14 14.35 9.66
CA ARG A 31 12.45 14.38 10.98
C ARG A 31 11.65 13.08 11.23
N GLY A 32 12.27 11.92 10.96
CA GLY A 32 11.67 10.60 11.15
C GLY A 32 10.62 10.18 10.11
N ARG A 33 10.24 11.05 9.16
CA ARG A 33 9.34 10.69 8.06
C ARG A 33 10.12 10.35 6.80
N ALA A 34 9.78 9.24 6.14
CA ALA A 34 10.29 8.90 4.82
C ALA A 34 9.87 9.96 3.80
N VAL A 35 10.83 10.50 3.04
CA VAL A 35 10.59 11.56 2.06
C VAL A 35 11.12 11.22 0.67
N ALA A 36 12.10 10.33 0.57
CA ALA A 36 12.64 9.87 -0.70
C ALA A 36 13.23 8.46 -0.56
N ALA A 37 13.50 7.82 -1.70
CA ALA A 37 14.26 6.59 -1.77
C ALA A 37 15.33 6.71 -2.86
N LEU A 38 16.49 6.08 -2.64
CA LEU A 38 17.55 5.97 -3.63
C LEU A 38 17.65 4.50 -4.05
N VAL A 39 17.42 4.25 -5.33
CA VAL A 39 17.46 2.94 -6.00
C VAL A 39 18.19 3.09 -7.34
N ASN A 40 18.75 2.01 -7.87
CA ASN A 40 19.38 2.07 -9.18
C ASN A 40 18.33 2.15 -10.30
N PRO A 41 18.71 2.64 -11.50
CA PRO A 41 17.78 2.80 -12.61
C PRO A 41 17.10 1.50 -13.05
N VAL A 42 17.83 0.37 -13.06
CA VAL A 42 17.30 -0.93 -13.47
C VAL A 42 16.17 -1.39 -12.53
N GLU A 43 16.34 -1.21 -11.23
CA GLU A 43 15.30 -1.51 -10.25
C GLU A 43 14.12 -0.55 -10.38
N LEU A 44 14.36 0.73 -10.63
CA LEU A 44 13.29 1.69 -10.86
C LEU A 44 12.42 1.28 -12.06
N GLU A 45 13.03 1.00 -13.21
CA GLU A 45 12.33 0.52 -14.41
C GLU A 45 11.55 -0.78 -14.16
N ARG A 46 12.11 -1.69 -13.37
CA ARG A 46 11.44 -2.94 -12.98
C ARG A 46 10.20 -2.65 -12.14
N LEU A 47 10.30 -1.77 -11.14
CA LEU A 47 9.19 -1.39 -10.27
C LEU A 47 8.07 -0.70 -11.07
N GLU A 48 8.43 0.22 -11.97
CA GLU A 48 7.48 0.90 -12.85
C GLU A 48 6.75 -0.08 -13.79
N ARG A 49 7.48 -1.05 -14.35
CA ARG A 49 6.90 -2.08 -15.22
C ARG A 49 5.91 -2.96 -14.46
N ILE A 50 6.27 -3.41 -13.26
CA ILE A 50 5.37 -4.22 -12.41
C ILE A 50 4.12 -3.42 -12.05
N ALA A 51 4.28 -2.15 -11.64
CA ALA A 51 3.15 -1.27 -11.33
C ALA A 51 2.22 -1.08 -12.53
N SER A 52 2.78 -0.82 -13.71
CA SER A 52 1.99 -0.69 -14.95
C SER A 52 1.24 -1.97 -15.32
N MET A 53 1.88 -3.13 -15.18
CA MET A 53 1.24 -4.42 -15.43
C MET A 53 0.10 -4.70 -14.44
N ALA A 54 0.33 -4.44 -13.14
CA ALA A 54 -0.69 -4.58 -12.11
C ALA A 54 -1.90 -3.67 -12.38
N HIS A 55 -1.65 -2.41 -12.77
CA HIS A 55 -2.70 -1.47 -13.14
C HIS A 55 -3.52 -1.95 -14.36
N ARG A 56 -2.85 -2.43 -15.42
CA ARG A 56 -3.52 -2.98 -16.61
C ARG A 56 -4.34 -4.23 -16.28
N LEU A 57 -3.81 -5.11 -15.44
CA LEU A 57 -4.53 -6.30 -14.98
C LEU A 57 -5.78 -5.92 -14.19
N ALA A 58 -5.68 -4.98 -13.25
CA ALA A 58 -6.82 -4.50 -12.49
C ALA A 58 -7.91 -3.94 -13.42
N PHE A 59 -7.53 -3.11 -14.39
CA PHE A 59 -8.46 -2.58 -15.39
C PHE A 59 -9.11 -3.69 -16.24
N ALA A 60 -8.32 -4.65 -16.74
CA ALA A 60 -8.83 -5.77 -17.54
C ALA A 60 -9.80 -6.68 -16.74
N LEU A 61 -9.64 -6.75 -15.43
CA LEU A 61 -10.54 -7.46 -14.51
C LEU A 61 -11.78 -6.64 -14.12
N GLY A 62 -12.01 -5.48 -14.76
CA GLY A 62 -13.19 -4.65 -14.56
C GLY A 62 -13.14 -3.75 -13.33
N GLN A 63 -11.96 -3.54 -12.72
CA GLN A 63 -11.82 -2.57 -11.63
C GLN A 63 -12.03 -1.15 -12.16
N ASN A 64 -12.78 -0.34 -11.42
CA ASN A 64 -13.06 1.04 -11.79
C ASN A 64 -11.74 1.85 -11.82
N ALA A 65 -11.43 2.44 -12.98
CA ALA A 65 -10.21 3.23 -13.18
C ALA A 65 -10.09 4.43 -12.24
N GLU A 66 -11.21 5.06 -11.87
CA GLU A 66 -11.24 6.16 -10.90
C GLU A 66 -10.89 5.67 -9.50
N LEU A 67 -11.39 4.49 -9.09
CA LEU A 67 -11.01 3.87 -7.82
C LEU A 67 -9.51 3.53 -7.76
N LEU A 68 -8.95 3.03 -8.87
CA LEU A 68 -7.51 2.73 -8.95
C LEU A 68 -6.66 4.00 -8.76
N GLN A 69 -7.11 5.15 -9.28
CA GLN A 69 -6.41 6.43 -9.07
C GLN A 69 -6.50 6.91 -7.61
N LEU A 70 -7.65 6.73 -6.94
CA LEU A 70 -7.80 7.07 -5.52
C LEU A 70 -6.90 6.20 -4.63
N VAL A 71 -6.76 4.91 -4.97
CA VAL A 71 -5.83 4.00 -4.28
C VAL A 71 -4.38 4.43 -4.49
N GLU A 72 -3.99 4.80 -5.70
CA GLU A 72 -2.63 5.28 -6.01
C GLU A 72 -2.29 6.55 -5.24
N LYS A 73 -3.25 7.47 -5.11
CA LYS A 73 -3.14 8.69 -4.30
C LYS A 73 -3.17 8.44 -2.78
N ARG A 74 -3.42 7.19 -2.36
CA ARG A 74 -3.61 6.78 -0.94
C ARG A 74 -4.81 7.46 -0.26
N GLU A 75 -5.80 7.87 -1.05
CA GLU A 75 -7.06 8.42 -0.53
C GLU A 75 -8.01 7.29 -0.13
N VAL A 76 -7.84 6.11 -0.73
CA VAL A 76 -8.61 4.90 -0.45
C VAL A 76 -7.66 3.74 -0.18
N HIS A 77 -7.97 2.92 0.83
CA HIS A 77 -7.19 1.71 1.10
C HIS A 77 -7.45 0.63 0.02
N PRO A 78 -6.43 -0.07 -0.52
CA PRO A 78 -6.61 -1.06 -1.58
C PRO A 78 -7.61 -2.17 -1.25
N ALA A 79 -7.64 -2.62 0.01
CA ALA A 79 -8.63 -3.62 0.46
C ALA A 79 -10.06 -3.06 0.37
N MET A 80 -10.27 -1.79 0.66
CA MET A 80 -11.60 -1.16 0.55
C MET A 80 -12.04 -1.04 -0.91
N ALA A 81 -11.11 -0.67 -1.80
CA ALA A 81 -11.39 -0.59 -3.24
C ALA A 81 -11.72 -1.96 -3.86
N ALA A 82 -11.02 -3.02 -3.46
CA ALA A 82 -11.24 -4.38 -3.98
C ALA A 82 -12.64 -4.93 -3.66
N PHE A 83 -13.25 -4.46 -2.58
CA PHE A 83 -14.61 -4.84 -2.16
C PHE A 83 -15.65 -3.74 -2.43
N GLY A 84 -15.36 -2.80 -3.35
CA GLY A 84 -16.36 -1.89 -3.91
C GLY A 84 -16.50 -0.52 -3.23
N LEU A 85 -15.60 -0.15 -2.32
CA LEU A 85 -15.78 0.94 -1.34
C LEU A 85 -17.07 0.73 -0.54
N TRP A 86 -16.95 0.48 0.76
CA TRP A 86 -18.14 0.39 1.60
C TRP A 86 -18.88 1.72 1.48
N ARG A 87 -20.09 1.69 0.91
CA ARG A 87 -20.92 2.90 0.80
C ARG A 87 -21.41 3.26 2.18
N ASP A 88 -21.60 4.54 2.47
CA ASP A 88 -22.10 4.98 3.80
C ASP A 88 -23.43 4.29 4.16
N GLU A 89 -24.28 4.04 3.16
CA GLU A 89 -25.55 3.29 3.28
C GLU A 89 -25.35 1.82 3.71
N GLU A 90 -24.23 1.19 3.35
CA GLU A 90 -23.94 -0.21 3.70
C GLU A 90 -23.56 -0.37 5.18
N PHE A 91 -23.23 0.71 5.89
CA PHE A 91 -22.96 0.69 7.33
C PHE A 91 -24.22 0.87 8.18
N GLU A 92 -25.30 1.41 7.62
CA GLU A 92 -26.53 1.72 8.36
C GLU A 92 -27.15 0.45 8.96
N THR A 93 -27.13 -0.67 8.23
CA THR A 93 -27.68 -1.96 8.68
C THR A 93 -26.63 -2.95 9.16
N LEU A 94 -25.34 -2.69 8.90
CA LEU A 94 -24.26 -3.65 9.16
C LEU A 94 -24.17 -4.06 10.63
N THR A 95 -24.43 -3.13 11.54
CA THR A 95 -24.42 -3.42 12.98
C THR A 95 -25.52 -4.42 13.34
N ASP A 96 -26.73 -4.19 12.84
CA ASP A 96 -27.89 -5.06 13.09
C ASP A 96 -27.70 -6.44 12.46
N GLU A 97 -27.12 -6.51 11.26
CA GLU A 97 -26.78 -7.76 10.58
C GLU A 97 -25.71 -8.58 11.32
N ILE A 98 -24.69 -7.93 11.89
CA ILE A 98 -23.66 -8.59 12.71
C ILE A 98 -24.29 -9.16 13.99
N TYR A 99 -25.20 -8.42 14.64
CA TYR A 99 -25.89 -8.91 15.84
C TYR A 99 -26.81 -10.09 15.52
N ALA A 100 -27.62 -9.99 14.47
CA ALA A 100 -28.49 -11.08 14.02
C ALA A 100 -27.70 -12.34 13.68
N ASN A 101 -26.57 -12.21 12.97
CA ASN A 101 -25.71 -13.35 12.65
C ASN A 101 -25.06 -13.97 13.89
N ARG A 102 -24.70 -13.18 14.91
CA ARG A 102 -24.14 -13.70 16.17
C ARG A 102 -25.18 -14.45 17.00
N GLU A 103 -26.44 -14.03 16.98
CA GLU A 103 -27.53 -14.76 17.61
C GLU A 103 -27.75 -16.11 16.93
N ILE A 104 -27.70 -16.15 15.60
CA ILE A 104 -27.84 -17.39 14.81
C ILE A 104 -26.63 -18.32 14.98
N GLN A 105 -25.42 -17.76 15.08
CA GLN A 105 -24.17 -18.51 15.17
C GLN A 105 -23.69 -18.75 16.62
N SER A 106 -24.52 -18.51 17.63
CA SER A 106 -24.17 -18.79 19.02
C SER A 106 -23.65 -20.23 19.14
N LYS A 107 -22.36 -20.36 19.46
CA LYS A 107 -21.69 -21.66 19.58
C LYS A 107 -22.45 -22.50 20.60
N PRO A 108 -22.65 -23.82 20.37
CA PRO A 108 -23.09 -24.70 21.45
C PRO A 108 -22.08 -24.58 22.60
N ALA A 109 -22.59 -24.45 23.83
CA ALA A 109 -21.76 -24.35 25.02
C ALA A 109 -20.76 -25.52 25.03
N VAL A 110 -19.47 -25.20 25.09
CA VAL A 110 -18.45 -26.20 25.33
C VAL A 110 -18.49 -26.49 26.83
N ASP A 111 -19.15 -27.58 27.22
CA ASP A 111 -19.06 -28.12 28.58
C ASP A 111 -17.59 -28.51 28.84
N LEU A 112 -17.00 -27.91 29.87
CA LEU A 112 -15.67 -28.21 30.40
C LEU A 112 -15.75 -29.26 31.50
#